data_AF-A0A1I9GAQ4-F1
#
_entry.id   AF-A0A1I9GAQ4-F1
#
_cell.length_a   1.000
_cell.length_b   1.000
_cell.length_c   1.000
_cell.angle_alpha   90.00
_cell.angle_beta   90.00
_cell.angle_gamma   90.00
#
_symmetry.space_group_name_H-M   'P 1'
#
loop_
_entity.id
_entity.type
_entity.pdbx_description
1 polymer ?
#
loop_
_entity_poly.entity_id
_entity_poly.type
_entity_poly.pdbx_seq_one_letter_code
_entity_poly.pdbx_strand_id
1 'polypeptide(L)' 'MEAGGDETQVQVPPAETTAAAADEKLDVKTALRRALKSAIVMDGVAKGLHEAAKALDKRQAYFCVLAENCDEP' A
#
# COMPACT_ATOMS: atom_id res chain seq x y z
N MET A 1 -26.25 31.36 -37.76
CA MET A 1 -25.68 30.26 -38.56
C MET A 1 -24.35 30.78 -39.05
N GLU A 2 -23.20 30.46 -38.50
CA GLU A 2 -22.69 29.42 -37.61
C GLU A 2 -21.72 30.10 -36.62
N ALA A 3 -21.74 29.79 -35.32
CA ALA A 3 -21.03 28.69 -34.64
C ALA A 3 -19.50 28.79 -34.70
N GLY A 4 -18.85 28.82 -33.53
CA GLY A 4 -17.40 28.75 -33.39
C GLY A 4 -16.94 29.20 -32.00
N GLY A 5 -17.32 28.41 -30.99
CA GLY A 5 -16.99 28.65 -29.58
C GLY A 5 -15.52 28.38 -29.27
N ASP A 6 -15.05 29.23 -28.39
CA ASP A 6 -13.77 29.31 -27.70
C ASP A 6 -13.52 28.11 -26.76
N GLU A 7 -12.24 27.74 -26.67
CA GLU A 7 -11.57 27.06 -25.55
C GLU A 7 -12.15 25.76 -24.98
N THR A 8 -11.35 24.68 -25.05
CA THR A 8 -10.61 24.11 -23.90
C THR A 8 -10.28 22.66 -24.22
N GLN A 9 -9.06 22.39 -24.67
CA GLN A 9 -8.53 21.04 -24.71
C GLN A 9 -8.17 20.62 -23.28
N VAL A 10 -9.10 19.97 -22.59
CA VAL A 10 -8.78 19.15 -21.42
C VAL A 10 -8.12 17.87 -21.94
N GLN A 11 -6.79 17.92 -22.07
CA GLN A 11 -5.97 16.72 -22.20
C GLN A 11 -6.00 16.00 -20.85
N VAL A 12 -6.88 15.02 -20.72
CA VAL A 12 -6.81 14.01 -19.65
C VAL A 12 -5.54 13.20 -19.90
N PRO A 13 -4.54 13.21 -19.01
CA PRO A 13 -3.46 12.24 -19.11
C PRO A 13 -4.06 10.85 -18.89
N PRO A 14 -3.82 9.86 -19.77
CA PRO A 14 -4.14 8.49 -19.42
C PRO A 14 -3.31 8.14 -18.19
N ALA A 15 -4.02 7.93 -17.08
CA ALA A 15 -3.50 7.25 -15.91
C ALA A 15 -3.23 5.79 -16.31
N GLU A 16 -2.11 5.56 -16.97
CA GLU A 16 -1.54 4.24 -17.21
C GLU A 16 -0.14 4.21 -16.59
N THR A 17 -0.10 3.97 -15.27
CA THR A 17 1.05 3.31 -14.65
C THR A 17 0.57 1.97 -14.11
N THR A 18 0.43 1.05 -15.07
CA THR A 18 0.80 -0.36 -14.94
C THR A 18 0.11 -1.13 -13.82
N ALA A 19 -1.20 -1.36 -13.98
CA ALA A 19 -1.77 -2.62 -13.52
C ALA A 19 -1.23 -3.75 -14.42
N ALA A 20 -0.84 -4.86 -13.77
CA ALA A 20 -0.46 -6.14 -14.35
C ALA A 20 0.88 -6.21 -15.10
N ALA A 21 1.94 -6.56 -14.36
CA ALA A 21 3.03 -7.35 -14.92
C ALA A 21 3.49 -8.40 -13.91
N ALA A 22 3.42 -9.65 -14.39
CA ALA A 22 3.87 -10.91 -13.80
C ALA A 22 3.00 -11.48 -12.66
N ASP A 23 2.02 -12.29 -13.09
CA ASP A 23 1.63 -13.55 -12.42
C ASP A 23 2.84 -14.52 -12.44
N GLU A 24 3.97 -14.07 -11.93
CA GLU A 24 5.00 -14.98 -11.45
C GLU A 24 4.51 -15.37 -10.07
N LYS A 25 4.34 -16.67 -9.81
CA LYS A 25 3.84 -17.21 -8.56
C LYS A 25 4.53 -16.50 -7.38
N LEU A 26 3.89 -15.47 -6.82
CA LEU A 26 4.53 -14.60 -5.86
C LEU A 26 4.74 -15.41 -4.59
N ASP A 27 5.99 -15.72 -4.30
CA ASP A 27 6.36 -16.33 -3.03
C ASP A 27 5.84 -15.48 -1.87
N VAL A 28 5.33 -16.14 -0.83
CA VAL A 28 4.68 -15.48 0.31
C VAL A 28 5.60 -14.44 0.93
N LYS A 29 6.91 -14.72 1.07
CA LYS A 29 7.85 -13.77 1.68
C LYS A 29 8.10 -12.56 0.78
N THR A 30 8.03 -12.74 -0.53
CA THR A 30 8.16 -11.64 -1.50
C THR A 30 6.91 -10.76 -1.51
N ALA A 31 5.73 -11.36 -1.47
CA ALA A 31 4.46 -10.64 -1.36
C ALA A 31 4.39 -9.81 -0.07
N LEU A 32 4.79 -10.40 1.07
CA LEU A 32 4.79 -9.74 2.37
C LEU A 32 5.75 -8.55 2.40
N ARG A 33 6.95 -8.69 1.81
CA ARG A 33 7.90 -7.58 1.64
C ARG A 33 7.34 -6.45 0.79
N ARG A 34 6.62 -6.75 -0.30
CA ARG A 34 5.97 -5.73 -1.14
C ARG A 34 4.88 -4.99 -0.37
N ALA A 35 4.00 -5.71 0.33
CA ALA A 35 2.93 -5.14 1.13
C ALA A 35 3.45 -4.20 2.24
N LEU A 36 4.52 -4.61 2.94
CA LEU A 36 5.16 -3.78 3.97
C LEU A 36 5.78 -2.52 3.39
N LYS A 37 6.44 -2.61 2.22
CA LYS A 37 7.01 -1.44 1.55
C LYS A 37 5.93 -0.40 1.20
N SER A 38 4.79 -0.83 0.66
CA SER A 38 3.67 0.08 0.39
C SER A 38 3.08 0.67 1.67
N ALA A 39 2.96 -0.13 2.75
CA ALA A 39 2.38 0.33 4.01
C ALA A 39 3.27 1.38 4.70
N ILE A 40 4.60 1.26 4.60
CA ILE A 40 5.54 2.24 5.17
C ILE A 40 5.41 3.61 4.49
N VAL A 41 5.19 3.66 3.17
CA VAL A 41 5.02 4.92 2.43
C VAL A 41 3.78 5.70 2.88
N MET A 42 2.77 4.99 3.38
CA MET A 42 1.50 5.56 3.87
C MET A 42 1.47 5.74 5.39
N ASP A 43 2.62 5.59 6.08
CA ASP A 43 2.72 5.58 7.55
C ASP A 43 1.75 4.60 8.24
N GLY A 44 1.40 3.50 7.56
CA GLY A 44 0.40 2.53 7.99
C GLY A 44 0.95 1.37 8.84
N VAL A 45 2.19 1.45 9.32
CA VAL A 45 2.86 0.37 10.06
C VAL A 45 3.23 0.83 11.46
N ALA A 46 2.68 0.16 12.47
CA ALA A 46 3.12 0.28 13.86
C ALA A 46 4.48 -0.39 14.04
N LYS A 47 5.44 0.29 14.68
CA LYS A 47 6.82 -0.18 14.82
C LYS A 47 7.11 -0.48 16.29
N GLY A 48 7.46 -1.74 16.57
CA GLY A 48 7.75 -2.23 17.92
C GLY A 48 6.54 -2.87 18.62
N LEU A 49 6.82 -3.62 19.68
CA LEU A 49 5.86 -4.50 20.35
C LEU A 49 4.70 -3.71 20.99
N HIS A 50 5.02 -2.62 21.67
CA HIS A 50 4.04 -1.79 22.36
C HIS A 50 3.04 -1.13 21.39
N GLU A 51 3.54 -0.57 20.28
CA GLU A 51 2.68 0.04 19.27
C GLU A 51 1.82 -1.01 18.55
N ALA A 52 2.40 -2.19 18.26
CA ALA A 52 1.67 -3.29 17.68
C ALA A 52 0.51 -3.77 18.59
N ALA A 53 0.77 -3.95 19.89
CA ALA A 53 -0.25 -4.29 20.87
C ALA A 53 -1.38 -3.25 20.89
N LYS A 54 -1.03 -1.96 20.94
CA LYS A 54 -2.00 -0.86 20.91
C LYS A 54 -2.84 -0.83 19.64
N ALA A 55 -2.26 -1.15 18.48
CA ALA A 55 -2.98 -1.22 17.21
C ALA A 55 -3.93 -2.43 17.14
N LEU A 56 -3.52 -3.55 17.73
CA LEU A 56 -4.35 -4.76 17.88
C LEU A 56 -5.53 -4.51 18.83
N ASP A 57 -5.28 -3.87 19.99
CA ASP A 57 -6.32 -3.53 20.98
C ASP A 57 -7.42 -2.65 20.37
N LYS A 58 -7.00 -1.68 19.54
CA LYS A 58 -7.91 -0.80 18.80
C LYS A 58 -8.56 -1.46 17.58
N ARG A 59 -8.20 -2.72 17.26
CA ARG A 59 -8.63 -3.45 16.06
C ARG A 59 -8.35 -2.70 14.75
N GLN A 60 -7.27 -1.93 14.72
CA GLN A 60 -6.83 -1.16 13.55
C GLN A 60 -5.85 -1.96 12.69
N ALA A 61 -5.20 -2.97 13.26
CA ALA A 61 -4.24 -3.81 12.55
C ALA A 61 -4.95 -4.86 11.68
N TYR A 62 -4.61 -4.91 10.38
CA TYR A 62 -5.08 -5.95 9.45
C TYR A 62 -4.29 -7.25 9.56
N PHE A 63 -2.99 -7.16 9.81
CA PHE A 63 -2.10 -8.29 10.09
C PHE A 63 -0.95 -7.84 10.99
N CYS A 64 -0.25 -8.79 11.60
CA CYS A 64 0.96 -8.57 12.38
C CYS A 64 2.05 -9.57 11.98
N VAL A 65 3.31 -9.17 12.18
CA VAL A 65 4.49 -10.02 11.95
C VAL A 65 5.33 -9.95 13.20
N LEU A 66 5.66 -11.10 13.76
CA LEU A 66 6.57 -11.24 14.88
C LEU A 66 7.79 -12.03 14.42
N ALA A 67 8.97 -11.60 14.84
CA ALA A 67 10.19 -12.37 14.60
C ALA A 67 10.24 -13.53 15.60
N GLU A 68 10.64 -14.72 15.15
CA GLU A 68 10.70 -15.92 16.01
C GLU A 68 11.72 -15.77 17.15
N ASN A 69 12.71 -14.91 16.98
CA ASN A 69 13.76 -14.61 17.96
C ASN A 69 13.46 -13.36 18.81
N CYS A 70 12.19 -13.01 18.99
CA CYS A 70 11.79 -11.87 19.81
C CYS A 70 11.71 -12.32 21.28
N ASP A 71 12.65 -11.85 22.12
CA ASP A 71 12.77 -12.19 23.55
C ASP A 71 12.20 -11.11 24.49
N GLU A 72 11.55 -10.08 23.94
CA GLU A 72 10.91 -9.02 24.73
C GLU A 72 9.62 -9.55 25.39
N PRO A 73 9.42 -9.32 26.71
CA PRO A 73 8.21 -9.72 27.42
C PRO A 73 6.99 -8.84 27.12
#